data_AF-A0A7V6U8Q4-F1
#
_entry.id   AF-A0A7V6U8Q4-F1
#
_cell.length_a   1.000
_cell.length_b   1.000
_cell.length_c   1.000
_cell.angle_alpha   90.00
_cell.angle_beta   90.00
_cell.angle_gamma   90.00
#
_symmetry.space_group_name_H-M   'P 1'
#
loop_
_entity.id
_entity.type
_entity.pdbx_description
1 polymer ?
#
loop_
_entity_poly.entity_id
_entity_poly.type
_entity_poly.pdbx_seq_one_letter_code
_entity_poly.pdbx_strand_id
1 'polypeptide(L)' 'ESADLFDLVGLSLFLEEKLHRKVDVVPIDGIREELKETILKEVVYT' A
#
# COMPACT_ATOMS: atom_id res chain seq x y z
N GLU A 1 13.66 10.89 -3.70
CA GLU A 1 14.12 9.49 -3.74
C GLU A 1 12.93 8.61 -4.11
N SER A 2 13.15 7.53 -4.86
CA SER A 2 12.11 6.53 -5.14
C SER A 2 12.13 5.50 -4.00
N ALA A 3 10.96 5.12 -3.49
CA ALA A 3 10.88 4.00 -2.55
C ALA A 3 11.31 2.71 -3.27
N ASP A 4 12.12 1.88 -2.60
CA ASP A 4 12.50 0.56 -3.08
C ASP A 4 11.76 -0.56 -2.34
N LEU A 5 12.10 -1.83 -2.65
CA LEU A 5 11.46 -2.97 -2.01
C LEU A 5 11.65 -2.99 -0.48
N PHE A 6 12.81 -2.57 0.02
CA PHE A 6 13.07 -2.54 1.45
C PHE A 6 12.23 -1.47 2.14
N ASP A 7 12.03 -0.31 1.50
CA ASP A 7 11.15 0.73 2.02
C ASP A 7 9.70 0.22 2.17
N LEU A 8 9.18 -0.48 1.15
CA LEU A 8 7.82 -1.03 1.16
C LEU A 8 7.66 -2.14 2.22
N VAL A 9 8.63 -3.03 2.34
CA VAL A 9 8.63 -4.10 3.36
C VAL A 9 8.72 -3.50 4.76
N GLY A 10 9.59 -2.52 4.98
CA GLY A 10 9.71 -1.82 6.25
C GLY A 10 8.41 -1.11 6.64
N LEU A 11 7.75 -0.46 5.68
CA LEU A 11 6.45 0.18 5.91
C LEU A 11 5.36 -0.82 6.27
N SER A 12 5.27 -1.95 5.56
CA SER A 12 4.32 -3.01 5.88
C SER A 12 4.52 -3.51 7.32
N LEU A 13 5.74 -3.89 7.70
CA LEU A 13 6.07 -4.35 9.06
C LEU A 13 5.70 -3.31 10.12
N PHE A 14 6.04 -2.04 9.89
CA PHE A 14 5.72 -0.94 10.80
C PHE A 14 4.20 -0.79 10.99
N LEU A 15 3.43 -0.82 9.90
CA LEU A 15 1.97 -0.70 9.96
C LEU A 15 1.32 -1.90 10.64
N GLU A 16 1.81 -3.11 10.39
CA GLU A 16 1.32 -4.33 11.04
C GLU A 16 1.50 -4.27 12.56
N GLU A 17 2.65 -3.80 13.04
CA GLU A 17 2.91 -3.59 14.47
C GLU A 17 1.93 -2.57 15.08
N LYS A 18 1.70 -1.44 14.41
CA LYS A 18 0.81 -0.37 14.93
C LYS A 18 -0.65 -0.78 14.92
N LEU A 19 -1.11 -1.41 13.84
CA LEU A 19 -2.52 -1.73 13.63
C LEU A 19 -2.92 -3.09 14.21
N HIS A 20 -1.94 -3.91 14.64
CA HIS A 20 -2.15 -5.28 15.14
C HIS A 20 -2.96 -6.14 14.15
N ARG A 21 -2.73 -5.92 12.85
CA ARG A 21 -3.43 -6.56 11.73
C ARG A 21 -2.45 -6.73 10.58
N LYS A 22 -2.70 -7.71 9.71
CA LYS A 22 -1.92 -7.86 8.48
C LYS A 22 -2.15 -6.66 7.56
N VAL A 23 -1.08 -6.15 6.96
CA VAL A 23 -1.10 -4.97 6.09
C VAL A 23 -0.30 -5.26 4.83
N ASP A 24 -1.00 -5.33 3.70
CA ASP A 24 -0.38 -5.44 2.39
C ASP A 24 -0.15 -4.06 1.80
N VAL A 25 1.10 -3.75 1.45
CA VAL A 25 1.51 -2.47 0.89
C VAL A 25 1.92 -2.71 -0.56
N VAL A 26 1.16 -2.12 -1.48
CA VAL A 26 1.43 -2.18 -2.91
C VAL A 26 1.70 -0.78 -3.46
N PRO A 27 2.68 -0.62 -4.37
CA PRO A 27 2.90 0.67 -5.00
C PRO A 27 1.80 0.94 -6.04
N ILE A 28 1.42 2.21 -6.22
CA ILE A 28 0.26 2.60 -7.05
C ILE A 28 0.47 2.20 -8.52
N ASP A 29 1.71 2.27 -9.00
CA ASP A 29 2.12 1.83 -10.34
C ASP A 29 2.15 0.31 -10.51
N GLY A 30 2.17 -0.45 -9.41
CA GLY A 30 2.00 -1.91 -9.39
C GLY A 30 0.55 -2.37 -9.60
N ILE A 31 -0.42 -1.45 -9.51
CA ILE A 31 -1.83 -1.75 -9.73
C ILE A 31 -2.13 -1.77 -11.23
N ARG A 32 -2.81 -2.83 -11.71
CA ARG A 32 -3.26 -2.93 -13.10
C ARG A 32 -4.25 -1.80 -13.42
N GLU A 33 -4.14 -1.19 -14.60
CA GLU A 33 -4.97 -0.04 -14.99
C GLU A 33 -6.47 -0.32 -14.87
N GLU A 34 -6.92 -1.52 -15.23
CA GLU A 34 -8.32 -1.94 -15.14
C GLU A 34 -8.84 -2.03 -13.68
N LEU A 35 -7.94 -2.15 -12.70
CA LEU A 35 -8.29 -2.22 -11.28
C LEU A 35 -8.18 -0.86 -10.58
N LYS A 36 -7.37 0.06 -11.11
CA LYS A 36 -7.11 1.37 -10.49
C LYS A 36 -8.39 2.15 -10.24
N GLU A 37 -9.28 2.24 -11.23
CA GLU A 37 -10.50 3.02 -11.09
C GLU A 37 -11.39 2.51 -9.95
N THR A 38 -11.53 1.19 -9.82
CA THR A 38 -12.33 0.57 -8.76
C THR A 38 -11.68 0.77 -7.40
N ILE A 39 -10.37 0.50 -7.29
CA ILE A 39 -9.63 0.64 -6.03
C ILE A 39 -9.64 2.09 -5.54
N LEU A 40 -9.40 3.06 -6.42
CA LEU A 40 -9.31 4.47 -6.06
C LEU A 40 -10.64 5.08 -5.60
N LYS A 41 -11.78 4.51 -6.01
CA LYS A 41 -13.10 4.91 -5.52
C LYS A 41 -13.36 4.48 -4.07
N GLU A 42 -12.70 3.42 -3.61
CA GLU A 42 -12.85 2.88 -2.25
C GLU A 42 -11.83 3.47 -1.27
N VAL A 43 -10.92 4.32 -1.74
CA VAL A 43 -9.90 4.95 -0.89
C VAL A 43 -10.57 5.85 0.14
N VAL A 44 -10.23 5.62 1.41
CA VAL A 44 -10.62 6.48 2.53
C VAL A 44 -9.52 7.51 2.76
N TYR A 45 -9.80 8.78 2.47
CA TYR A 45 -8.96 9.91 2.88
C TYR A 45 -9.45 10.45 4.23
N THR A 46 -8.56 10.55 5.21
CA THR A 46 -8.79 11.25 6.50
C THR A 46 -8.43 12.72 6.41
#